data_AF-A0A3D4FT35-F1
#
_entry.id   AF-A0A3D4FT35-F1
#
_cell.length_a   1.000
_cell.length_b   1.000
_cell.length_c   1.000
_cell.angle_alpha   90.00
_cell.angle_beta   90.00
_cell.angle_gamma   90.00
#
_symmetry.space_group_name_H-M   'P 1'
#
loop_
_entity.id
_entity.type
_entity.pdbx_description
1 polymer ?
#
loop_
_entity_poly.entity_id
_entity_poly.type
_entity_poly.pdbx_seq_one_letter_code
_entity_poly.pdbx_strand_id
1 'polypeptide(L)'
;MQRRSSTGVLVSARRLARWGRCVAGFVLLNLSLTFASIWPTLGVRPSGELSVELALCVVALIVVRRHWDGPSRTALRWLAGGWLLLVVGRYVEVTVTSLYGRDVNVYWDLQHIPAVGSMFAAVADTWLVASATVALLAGVIMSYLITRWALGVVADATKVRGAQWVLGSVAGAVLVLSVAQPLGMSVPGAARVASPVAAVYARELGELIYEMSGAGVRDLGAPPVLSSDLSRVRGADVFVFFLESYGAVSWDRPELATPLAASRAEFEADVRETGRGVASAFVESTTFGGESWLAHISLLTGTEVRDPATSVRLMAQERDTMVKLFGRQGYRTVA
;
A
#
# COMPACT_ATOMS: atom_id res chain seq x y z
N MET A 1 9.07 46.50 49.09
CA MET A 1 9.63 45.56 48.08
C MET A 1 8.72 44.33 47.97
N GLN A 2 7.71 44.27 47.09
CA GLN A 2 6.97 43.00 46.81
C GLN A 2 5.98 43.09 45.62
N ARG A 3 6.40 43.61 44.45
CA ARG A 3 5.55 43.62 43.23
C ARG A 3 6.25 43.11 41.96
N ARG A 4 7.31 42.30 42.08
CA ARG A 4 8.07 41.76 40.93
C ARG A 4 7.93 40.23 40.70
N SER A 5 7.20 39.49 41.52
CA SER A 5 7.16 38.01 41.44
C SER A 5 6.03 37.42 40.59
N SER A 6 4.84 38.05 40.53
CA SER A 6 3.67 37.47 39.84
C SER A 6 3.78 37.51 38.31
N THR A 7 4.39 38.57 37.76
CA THR A 7 4.60 38.73 36.31
C THR A 7 5.64 37.77 35.75
N GLY A 8 6.70 37.44 36.51
CA GLY A 8 7.72 36.48 36.08
C GLY A 8 7.19 35.04 35.96
N VAL A 9 6.36 34.62 36.91
CA VAL A 9 5.74 33.29 36.92
C VAL A 9 4.75 33.12 35.76
N LEU A 10 3.94 34.14 35.48
CA LEU A 10 2.99 34.13 34.35
C LEU A 10 3.68 34.11 32.98
N VAL A 11 4.82 34.80 32.82
CA VAL A 11 5.62 34.78 31.59
C VAL A 11 6.29 33.42 31.36
N SER A 12 6.78 32.78 32.44
CA SER A 12 7.33 31.42 32.43
C SER A 12 6.28 30.39 31.98
N ALA A 13 5.10 30.40 32.60
CA ALA A 13 4.01 29.48 32.27
C ALA A 13 3.54 29.61 30.81
N ARG A 14 3.45 30.85 30.28
CA ARG A 14 3.10 31.10 28.88
C ARG A 14 4.17 30.60 27.89
N ARG A 15 5.46 30.68 28.25
CA ARG A 15 6.55 30.12 27.43
C ARG A 15 6.49 28.58 27.42
N LEU A 16 6.36 27.95 28.58
CA LEU A 16 6.22 26.50 28.72
C LEU A 16 5.03 25.98 27.91
N ALA A 17 3.87 26.63 28.01
CA ALA A 17 2.68 26.27 27.24
C ALA A 17 2.90 26.40 25.72
N ARG A 18 3.64 27.43 25.28
CA ARG A 18 3.97 27.62 23.85
C ARG A 18 4.91 26.52 23.34
N TRP A 19 5.93 26.16 24.13
CA TRP A 19 6.82 25.05 23.81
C TRP A 19 6.10 23.70 23.77
N GLY A 20 5.25 23.42 24.77
CA GLY A 20 4.44 22.21 24.79
C GLY A 20 3.53 22.06 23.56
N ARG A 21 2.88 23.16 23.14
CA ARG A 21 2.08 23.16 21.89
C ARG A 21 2.95 22.91 20.65
N CYS A 22 4.15 23.50 20.59
CA CYS A 22 5.07 23.29 19.46
C CYS A 22 5.51 21.84 19.37
N VAL A 23 5.87 21.22 20.50
CA VAL A 23 6.24 19.80 20.55
C VAL A 23 5.05 18.94 20.14
N ALA A 24 3.85 19.22 20.66
CA ALA A 24 2.64 18.49 20.27
C ALA A 24 2.35 18.61 18.77
N GLY A 25 2.44 19.82 18.19
CA GLY A 25 2.26 20.04 16.75
C GLY A 25 3.29 19.29 15.91
N PHE A 26 4.56 19.34 16.30
CA PHE A 26 5.63 18.61 15.60
C PHE A 26 5.42 17.09 15.66
N VAL A 27 5.09 16.55 16.84
CA VAL A 27 4.84 15.11 17.02
C VAL A 27 3.61 14.67 16.23
N LEU A 28 2.51 15.43 16.23
CA LEU A 28 1.33 15.10 15.44
C LEU A 28 1.61 15.07 13.95
N LEU A 29 2.38 16.04 13.42
CA LEU A 29 2.77 16.03 12.01
C LEU A 29 3.64 14.83 11.69
N ASN A 30 4.62 14.49 12.54
CA ASN A 30 5.46 13.33 12.32
C ASN A 30 4.62 12.04 12.30
N LEU A 31 3.83 11.82 13.36
CA LEU A 31 2.96 10.65 13.50
C LEU A 31 1.92 10.54 12.37
N SER A 32 1.50 11.66 11.79
CA SER A 32 0.56 11.66 10.65
C SER A 32 1.15 11.09 9.36
N LEU A 33 2.48 10.96 9.26
CA LEU A 33 3.17 10.36 8.12
C LEU A 33 3.98 9.10 8.50
N THR A 34 4.17 8.84 9.79
CA THR A 34 4.96 7.71 10.30
C THR A 34 4.07 6.72 11.07
N PHE A 35 3.30 5.94 10.33
CA PHE A 35 2.49 4.85 10.86
C PHE A 35 2.55 3.62 9.96
N ALA A 36 2.21 2.47 10.55
CA ALA A 36 2.10 1.16 9.91
C ALA A 36 0.69 0.59 10.12
N SER A 37 0.23 -0.31 9.25
CA SER A 37 -1.04 -1.02 9.41
C SER A 37 -0.94 -2.06 10.52
N ILE A 38 -2.10 -2.39 11.08
CA ILE A 38 -2.27 -3.53 11.99
C ILE A 38 -2.95 -4.63 11.19
N TRP A 39 -2.19 -5.57 10.64
CA TRP A 39 -2.75 -6.69 9.89
C TRP A 39 -3.59 -7.64 10.78
N PRO A 40 -4.75 -8.17 10.32
CA PRO A 40 -5.47 -7.92 9.06
C PRO A 40 -6.63 -6.91 9.23
N THR A 41 -6.37 -5.73 9.79
CA THR A 41 -7.37 -4.69 10.06
C THR A 41 -7.07 -3.39 9.30
N LEU A 42 -8.07 -2.51 9.21
CA LEU A 42 -7.91 -1.14 8.69
C LEU A 42 -7.26 -0.17 9.70
N GLY A 43 -6.88 -0.69 10.88
CA GLY A 43 -6.26 0.08 11.95
C GLY A 43 -4.80 0.41 11.67
N VAL A 44 -4.33 1.53 12.23
CA VAL A 44 -2.94 1.98 12.12
C VAL A 44 -2.29 2.07 13.50
N ARG A 45 -0.99 1.80 13.55
CA ARG A 45 -0.13 1.98 14.72
C ARG A 45 1.02 2.94 14.42
N PRO A 46 1.41 3.81 15.35
CA PRO A 46 2.62 4.63 15.23
C PRO A 46 3.87 3.77 15.02
N SER A 47 4.74 4.15 14.07
CA SER A 47 6.00 3.43 13.83
C SER A 47 7.19 3.98 14.64
N GLY A 48 7.06 5.17 15.23
CA GLY A 48 8.14 5.85 15.97
C GLY A 48 9.30 6.35 15.08
N GLU A 49 9.13 6.28 13.76
CA GLU A 49 10.10 6.75 12.77
C GLU A 49 10.04 8.27 12.58
N LEU A 50 10.97 8.82 11.81
CA LEU A 50 11.06 10.24 11.49
C LEU A 50 10.67 10.51 10.03
N SER A 51 9.82 11.51 9.80
CA SER A 51 9.39 11.91 8.45
C SER A 51 10.36 12.92 7.82
N VAL A 52 10.81 12.62 6.60
CA VAL A 52 11.62 13.53 5.76
C VAL A 52 10.79 14.73 5.31
N GLU A 53 9.52 14.53 4.98
CA GLU A 53 8.60 15.59 4.56
C GLU A 53 8.40 16.61 5.66
N LEU A 54 8.34 16.18 6.92
CA LEU A 54 8.29 17.09 8.06
C LEU A 54 9.58 17.91 8.16
N ALA A 55 10.74 17.27 8.02
CA ALA A 55 12.02 17.97 8.04
C ALA A 55 12.12 19.03 6.94
N LEU A 56 11.75 18.67 5.70
CA LEU A 56 11.69 19.59 4.57
C LEU A 56 10.69 20.72 4.80
N CYS A 57 9.49 20.42 5.32
CA CYS A 57 8.48 21.40 5.64
C CYS A 57 8.97 22.40 6.70
N VAL A 58 9.65 21.93 7.74
CA VAL A 58 10.22 22.79 8.78
C VAL A 58 11.32 23.69 8.22
N VAL A 59 12.22 23.15 7.40
CA VAL A 59 13.25 23.95 6.71
C VAL A 59 12.62 25.01 5.83
N ALA A 60 11.61 24.65 5.04
CA ALA A 60 10.87 25.59 4.19
C ALA A 60 10.21 26.71 5.00
N LEU A 61 9.57 26.39 6.13
CA LEU A 61 8.98 27.40 7.02
C LEU A 61 10.04 28.35 7.60
N ILE A 62 11.21 27.84 7.97
CA ILE A 62 12.33 28.66 8.47
C ILE A 62 12.88 29.58 7.36
N VAL A 63 13.09 29.05 6.15
CA VAL A 63 13.56 29.82 4.99
C VAL A 63 12.56 30.91 4.63
N VAL A 64 11.27 30.58 4.55
CA VAL A 64 10.20 31.54 4.26
C VAL A 64 10.18 32.65 5.30
N ARG A 65 10.38 32.33 6.57
CA ARG A 65 10.44 33.32 7.66
C ARG A 65 11.73 34.16 7.67
N ARG A 66 12.81 33.66 7.09
CA ARG A 66 14.10 34.38 7.01
C ARG A 66 14.11 35.39 5.87
N HIS A 67 13.46 35.05 4.74
CA HIS A 67 13.45 35.88 3.53
C HIS A 67 12.18 36.72 3.38
N TRP A 68 11.07 36.35 4.03
CA TRP A 68 9.80 37.08 4.04
C TRP A 68 9.24 37.17 5.47
N ASP A 69 8.12 37.88 5.65
CA ASP A 69 7.42 38.02 6.94
C ASP A 69 6.79 36.71 7.47
N GLY A 70 7.18 35.55 6.94
CA GLY A 70 6.63 34.23 7.26
C GLY A 70 5.45 33.84 6.37
N PRO A 71 4.91 32.62 6.56
CA PRO A 71 3.87 32.10 5.69
C PRO A 71 2.54 32.82 5.93
N SER A 72 1.85 33.18 4.84
CA SER A 72 0.52 33.77 4.90
C SER A 72 -0.52 32.76 5.42
N ARG A 73 -1.66 33.25 5.91
CA ARG A 73 -2.76 32.36 6.38
C ARG A 73 -3.27 31.45 5.27
N THR A 74 -3.26 31.94 4.03
CA THR A 74 -3.65 31.21 2.82
C THR A 74 -2.61 30.16 2.45
N ALA A 75 -1.32 30.49 2.49
CA ALA A 75 -0.24 29.53 2.26
C ALA A 75 -0.32 28.35 3.23
N LEU A 76 -0.57 28.60 4.52
CA LEU A 76 -0.76 27.54 5.51
C LEU A 76 -2.03 26.70 5.27
N ARG A 77 -3.09 27.24 4.67
CA ARG A 77 -4.28 26.45 4.30
C ARG A 77 -3.96 25.50 3.15
N TRP A 78 -3.31 25.98 2.10
CA TRP A 78 -2.87 25.15 0.98
C TRP A 78 -1.84 24.10 1.42
N LEU A 79 -0.89 24.48 2.28
CA LEU A 79 0.08 23.54 2.85
C LEU A 79 -0.60 22.45 3.68
N ALA A 80 -1.63 22.78 4.47
CA ALA A 80 -2.40 21.79 5.21
C ALA A 80 -3.19 20.86 4.27
N GLY A 81 -3.71 21.38 3.16
CA GLY A 81 -4.36 20.57 2.13
C GLY A 81 -3.39 19.61 1.44
N GLY A 82 -2.21 20.10 1.03
CA GLY A 82 -1.15 19.26 0.47
C GLY A 82 -0.64 18.21 1.46
N TRP A 83 -0.52 18.57 2.74
CA TRP A 83 -0.16 17.63 3.79
C TRP A 83 -1.22 16.56 4.00
N LEU A 84 -2.50 16.91 3.94
CA LEU A 84 -3.58 15.93 4.02
C LEU A 84 -3.50 14.90 2.88
N LEU A 85 -3.12 15.32 1.67
CA LEU A 85 -2.87 14.38 0.56
C LEU A 85 -1.72 13.42 0.88
N LEU A 86 -0.66 13.88 1.55
CA LEU A 86 0.42 12.99 2.01
C LEU A 86 -0.09 11.98 3.05
N VAL A 87 -0.92 12.41 4.01
CA VAL A 87 -1.51 11.52 5.02
C VAL A 87 -2.39 10.45 4.37
N VAL A 88 -3.24 10.84 3.42
CA VAL A 88 -4.09 9.89 2.67
C VAL A 88 -3.23 8.93 1.87
N GLY A 89 -2.23 9.42 1.14
CA GLY A 89 -1.32 8.57 0.37
C GLY A 89 -0.62 7.53 1.23
N ARG A 90 -0.07 7.95 2.37
CA ARG A 90 0.55 7.05 3.34
C ARG A 90 -0.43 6.01 3.86
N TYR A 91 -1.67 6.40 4.13
CA TYR A 91 -2.71 5.48 4.59
C TYR A 91 -3.04 4.42 3.55
N VAL A 92 -3.21 4.84 2.29
CA VAL A 92 -3.51 3.92 1.19
C VAL A 92 -2.33 2.98 0.95
N GLU A 93 -1.11 3.50 0.81
CA GLU A 93 0.12 2.72 0.62
C GLU A 93 0.23 1.60 1.67
N VAL A 94 0.25 1.99 2.94
CA VAL A 94 0.47 1.05 4.05
C VAL A 94 -0.66 0.03 4.19
N THR A 95 -1.91 0.47 4.00
CA THR A 95 -3.08 -0.41 4.10
C THR A 95 -3.12 -1.40 2.93
N VAL A 96 -2.89 -0.94 1.70
CA VAL A 96 -2.97 -1.77 0.49
C VAL A 96 -1.85 -2.79 0.44
N THR A 97 -0.60 -2.37 0.67
CA THR A 97 0.54 -3.31 0.74
C THR A 97 0.33 -4.35 1.83
N SER A 98 -0.27 -3.97 2.96
CA SER A 98 -0.53 -4.89 4.05
C SER A 98 -1.67 -5.88 3.79
N LEU A 99 -2.76 -5.45 3.15
CA LEU A 99 -3.93 -6.30 2.93
C LEU A 99 -3.81 -7.16 1.65
N TYR A 100 -3.22 -6.59 0.60
CA TYR A 100 -3.18 -7.21 -0.73
C TYR A 100 -1.79 -7.70 -1.13
N GLY A 101 -0.74 -7.39 -0.35
CA GLY A 101 0.63 -7.82 -0.65
C GLY A 101 1.27 -7.12 -1.85
N ARG A 102 0.63 -6.09 -2.40
CA ARG A 102 1.08 -5.34 -3.58
C ARG A 102 0.99 -3.83 -3.38
N ASP A 103 1.71 -3.09 -4.21
CA ASP A 103 1.59 -1.64 -4.28
C ASP A 103 0.28 -1.23 -4.97
N VAL A 104 -0.15 0.01 -4.70
CA VAL A 104 -1.28 0.65 -5.37
C VAL A 104 -0.88 0.99 -6.79
N ASN A 105 -1.71 0.62 -7.77
CA ASN A 105 -1.57 1.12 -9.13
C ASN A 105 -2.74 2.05 -9.43
N VAL A 106 -2.46 3.36 -9.45
CA VAL A 106 -3.49 4.39 -9.62
C VAL A 106 -4.25 4.22 -10.93
N TYR A 107 -3.62 3.77 -12.02
CA TYR A 107 -4.28 3.64 -13.31
C TYR A 107 -5.28 2.48 -13.34
N TRP A 108 -4.91 1.31 -12.83
CA TRP A 108 -5.78 0.11 -12.80
C TRP A 108 -6.76 0.13 -11.64
N ASP A 109 -6.32 0.47 -10.43
CA ASP A 109 -7.16 0.40 -9.23
C ASP A 109 -8.29 1.44 -9.25
N LEU A 110 -8.02 2.63 -9.81
CA LEU A 110 -9.02 3.70 -9.87
C LEU A 110 -10.22 3.33 -10.74
N GLN A 111 -10.02 2.50 -11.77
CA GLN A 111 -11.09 2.01 -12.66
C GLN A 111 -12.06 1.08 -11.94
N HIS A 112 -11.61 0.42 -10.87
CA HIS A 112 -12.43 -0.51 -10.09
C HIS A 112 -13.22 0.16 -8.97
N ILE A 113 -12.94 1.43 -8.63
CA ILE A 113 -13.66 2.17 -7.56
C ILE A 113 -15.19 2.17 -7.77
N PRO A 114 -15.74 2.44 -8.97
CA PRO A 114 -17.18 2.41 -9.19
C PRO A 114 -17.79 1.03 -8.93
N ALA A 115 -17.09 -0.04 -9.34
CA ALA A 115 -17.54 -1.42 -9.13
C ALA A 115 -17.57 -1.76 -7.63
N VAL A 116 -16.52 -1.41 -6.89
CA VAL A 116 -16.46 -1.58 -5.43
C VAL A 116 -17.59 -0.81 -4.75
N GLY A 117 -17.81 0.45 -5.14
CA GLY A 117 -18.90 1.27 -4.62
C GLY A 117 -20.28 0.65 -4.87
N SER A 118 -20.50 0.10 -6.08
CA SER A 118 -21.74 -0.59 -6.42
C SER A 118 -21.96 -1.86 -5.61
N MET A 119 -20.90 -2.62 -5.32
CA MET A 119 -20.95 -3.82 -4.50
C MET A 119 -21.37 -3.49 -3.06
N PHE A 120 -20.77 -2.46 -2.47
CA PHE A 120 -21.15 -2.00 -1.13
C PHE A 120 -22.59 -1.48 -1.09
N ALA A 121 -23.01 -0.72 -2.11
CA ALA A 121 -24.38 -0.21 -2.18
C ALA A 121 -25.43 -1.32 -2.36
N ALA A 122 -25.07 -2.43 -3.01
CA ALA A 122 -25.96 -3.57 -3.23
C ALA A 122 -26.16 -4.44 -1.97
N VAL A 123 -25.15 -4.49 -1.08
CA VAL A 123 -25.13 -5.43 0.06
C VAL A 123 -25.33 -4.75 1.41
N ALA A 124 -24.98 -3.47 1.55
CA ALA A 124 -25.02 -2.77 2.83
C ALA A 124 -26.34 -2.02 3.05
N ASP A 125 -26.82 -2.02 4.29
CA ASP A 125 -27.94 -1.19 4.71
C ASP A 125 -27.65 0.30 4.45
N THR A 126 -28.62 1.04 3.90
CA THR A 126 -28.48 2.46 3.55
C THR A 126 -28.00 3.33 4.73
N TRP A 127 -28.44 3.02 5.95
CA TRP A 127 -28.03 3.75 7.16
C TRP A 127 -26.55 3.50 7.50
N LEU A 128 -26.05 2.30 7.26
CA LEU A 128 -24.66 1.92 7.51
C LEU A 128 -23.74 2.61 6.50
N VAL A 129 -24.16 2.69 5.23
CA VAL A 129 -23.46 3.47 4.20
C VAL A 129 -23.43 4.96 4.54
N ALA A 130 -24.57 5.53 4.95
CA ALA A 130 -24.66 6.94 5.32
C ALA A 130 -23.78 7.27 6.54
N SER A 131 -23.84 6.45 7.59
CA SER A 131 -23.02 6.63 8.79
C SER A 131 -21.54 6.48 8.52
N ALA A 132 -21.13 5.49 7.71
CA ALA A 132 -19.74 5.32 7.28
C ALA A 132 -19.24 6.52 6.46
N THR A 133 -20.08 7.05 5.57
CA THR A 133 -19.76 8.25 4.76
C THR A 133 -19.56 9.48 5.65
N VAL A 134 -20.46 9.70 6.62
CA VAL A 134 -20.35 10.81 7.57
C VAL A 134 -19.10 10.66 8.44
N ALA A 135 -18.82 9.45 8.93
CA ALA A 135 -17.62 9.18 9.72
C ALA A 135 -16.33 9.44 8.93
N LEU A 136 -16.29 9.02 7.65
CA LEU A 136 -15.17 9.28 6.75
C LEU A 136 -14.97 10.79 6.54
N LEU A 137 -16.02 11.53 6.19
CA LEU A 137 -15.95 12.98 5.99
C LEU A 137 -15.52 13.72 7.26
N ALA A 138 -16.06 13.33 8.42
CA ALA A 138 -15.68 13.88 9.70
C ALA A 138 -14.20 13.60 10.01
N GLY A 139 -13.72 12.39 9.73
CA GLY A 139 -12.31 12.02 9.87
C GLY A 139 -11.38 12.84 8.99
N VAL A 140 -11.74 13.05 7.72
CA VAL A 140 -10.97 13.89 6.78
C VAL A 140 -10.92 15.35 7.24
N ILE A 141 -12.06 15.91 7.64
CA ILE A 141 -12.14 17.28 8.16
C ILE A 141 -11.32 17.43 9.44
N MET A 142 -11.44 16.49 10.37
CA MET A 142 -10.71 16.51 11.63
C MET A 142 -9.19 16.44 11.41
N SER A 143 -8.74 15.54 10.53
CA SER A 143 -7.33 15.44 10.13
C SER A 143 -6.83 16.75 9.53
N TYR A 144 -7.59 17.36 8.62
CA TYR A 144 -7.24 18.67 8.05
C TYR A 144 -7.11 19.75 9.12
N LEU A 145 -8.06 19.83 10.06
CA LEU A 145 -8.05 20.82 11.14
C LEU A 145 -6.86 20.62 12.10
N ILE A 146 -6.56 19.37 12.46
CA ILE A 146 -5.41 19.00 13.30
C ILE A 146 -4.10 19.39 12.61
N THR A 147 -3.93 19.03 11.33
CA THR A 147 -2.76 19.38 10.53
C THR A 147 -2.62 20.89 10.39
N ARG A 148 -3.72 21.60 10.11
CA ARG A 148 -3.74 23.06 9.97
C ARG A 148 -3.36 23.78 11.28
N TRP A 149 -3.81 23.24 12.40
CA TRP A 149 -3.43 23.71 13.74
C TRP A 149 -1.95 23.45 14.01
N ALA A 150 -1.48 22.21 13.79
CA ALA A 150 -0.11 21.80 14.04
C ALA A 150 0.90 22.61 13.20
N LEU A 151 0.66 22.75 11.89
CA LEU A 151 1.44 23.61 11.01
C LEU A 151 1.45 25.07 11.47
N GLY A 152 0.30 25.58 11.94
CA GLY A 152 0.20 26.94 12.46
C GLY A 152 1.07 27.15 13.71
N VAL A 153 1.04 26.20 14.64
CA VAL A 153 1.85 26.27 15.87
C VAL A 153 3.34 26.13 15.57
N VAL A 154 3.75 25.22 14.68
CA VAL A 154 5.14 25.06 14.26
C VAL A 154 5.63 26.32 13.53
N ALA A 155 4.83 26.87 12.61
CA ALA A 155 5.12 28.13 11.93
C ALA A 155 5.26 29.29 12.93
N ASP A 156 4.39 29.38 13.93
CA ASP A 156 4.49 30.40 14.99
C ASP A 156 5.75 30.22 15.86
N ALA A 157 6.19 28.99 16.10
CA ALA A 157 7.43 28.71 16.83
C ALA A 157 8.67 29.25 16.08
N THR A 158 8.64 29.27 14.74
CA THR A 158 9.73 29.88 13.95
C THR A 158 9.88 31.39 14.17
N LYS A 159 8.97 32.06 14.87
CA LYS A 159 9.13 33.47 15.26
C LYS A 159 10.20 33.65 16.35
N VAL A 160 10.51 32.59 17.10
CA VAL A 160 11.45 32.62 18.22
C VAL A 160 12.79 32.03 17.77
N ARG A 161 13.86 32.83 17.82
CA ARG A 161 15.18 32.45 17.32
C ARG A 161 15.73 31.15 17.93
N GLY A 162 15.51 30.93 19.24
CA GLY A 162 15.90 29.68 19.90
C GLY A 162 15.13 28.45 19.38
N ALA A 163 13.84 28.59 19.10
CA ALA A 163 13.04 27.51 18.53
C ALA A 163 13.40 27.24 17.06
N GLN A 164 13.75 28.27 16.30
CA GLN A 164 14.27 28.09 14.93
C GLN A 164 15.53 27.22 14.90
N TRP A 165 16.48 27.47 15.81
CA TRP A 165 17.70 26.65 15.89
C TRP A 165 17.40 25.21 16.26
N VAL A 166 16.55 24.97 17.27
CA VAL A 166 16.19 23.59 17.68
C VAL A 166 15.48 22.86 16.54
N LEU A 167 14.44 23.46 15.95
CA LEU A 167 13.69 22.88 14.84
C LEU A 167 14.57 22.65 13.61
N GLY A 168 15.45 23.60 13.29
CA GLY A 168 16.40 23.50 12.18
C GLY A 168 17.44 22.40 12.40
N SER A 169 17.99 22.26 13.61
CA SER A 169 18.94 21.20 13.94
C SER A 169 18.28 19.82 13.88
N VAL A 170 17.06 19.68 14.40
CA VAL A 170 16.30 18.43 14.33
C VAL A 170 16.00 18.06 12.87
N ALA A 171 15.49 19.01 12.08
CA ALA A 171 15.21 18.79 10.66
C ALA A 171 16.49 18.46 9.88
N GLY A 172 17.59 19.17 10.14
CA GLY A 172 18.89 18.88 9.52
C GLY A 172 19.40 17.48 9.87
N ALA A 173 19.27 17.05 11.12
CA ALA A 173 19.64 15.70 11.54
C ALA A 173 18.81 14.63 10.81
N VAL A 174 17.48 14.82 10.68
CA VAL A 174 16.61 13.91 9.92
C VAL A 174 17.04 13.81 8.45
N LEU A 175 17.37 14.94 7.81
CA LEU A 175 17.82 14.96 6.42
C LEU A 175 19.18 14.28 6.23
N VAL A 176 20.10 14.42 7.19
CA VAL A 176 21.38 13.70 7.16
C VAL A 176 21.13 12.19 7.32
N LEU A 177 20.28 11.80 8.26
CA LEU A 177 19.92 10.40 8.48
C LEU A 177 19.20 9.78 7.28
N SER A 178 18.37 10.55 6.56
CA SER A 178 17.67 10.05 5.37
C SER A 178 18.61 9.70 4.23
N VAL A 179 19.77 10.38 4.14
CA VAL A 179 20.82 10.06 3.18
C VAL A 179 21.75 8.97 3.71
N ALA A 180 21.98 8.94 5.03
CA ALA A 180 22.88 7.98 5.66
C ALA A 180 22.35 6.55 5.68
N GLN A 181 21.05 6.38 5.91
CA GLN A 181 20.40 5.07 6.04
C GLN A 181 20.51 4.20 4.77
N PRO A 182 20.26 4.71 3.54
CA PRO A 182 20.48 3.96 2.31
C PRO A 182 21.94 3.56 2.05
N LEU A 183 22.90 4.27 2.63
CA LEU A 183 24.34 3.98 2.49
C LEU A 183 24.83 2.86 3.42
N GLY A 184 23.92 2.20 4.15
CA GLY A 184 24.24 1.09 5.04
C GLY A 184 24.86 1.51 6.37
N MET A 185 24.81 2.80 6.73
CA MET A 185 25.29 3.27 8.03
C MET A 185 24.33 2.85 9.15
N SER A 186 24.89 2.37 10.26
CA SER A 186 24.10 1.96 11.45
C SER A 186 23.40 3.16 12.08
N VAL A 187 22.08 3.25 11.88
CA VAL A 187 21.23 4.26 12.51
C VAL A 187 20.60 3.68 13.78
N PRO A 188 20.61 4.40 14.92
CA PRO A 188 19.89 3.97 16.12
C PRO A 188 18.42 3.67 15.80
N GLY A 189 17.88 2.58 16.37
CA GLY A 189 16.53 2.11 16.02
C GLY A 189 15.41 3.15 16.23
N ALA A 190 15.58 4.10 17.17
CA ALA A 190 14.66 5.20 17.47
C ALA A 190 14.80 6.42 16.53
N ALA A 191 15.80 6.43 15.65
CA ALA A 191 16.07 7.52 14.69
C ALA A 191 15.94 7.05 13.23
N ARG A 192 15.27 5.92 13.01
CA ARG A 192 14.98 5.43 11.66
C ARG A 192 14.10 6.41 10.91
N VAL A 193 14.46 6.64 9.66
CA VAL A 193 13.72 7.52 8.76
C VAL A 193 12.74 6.68 7.97
N ALA A 194 11.47 7.08 7.98
CA ALA A 194 10.42 6.41 7.22
C ALA A 194 10.64 6.62 5.72
N SER A 195 10.17 5.67 4.91
CA SER A 195 10.14 5.83 3.45
C SER A 195 9.38 7.09 3.06
N PRO A 196 9.95 8.01 2.27
CA PRO A 196 9.27 9.24 1.90
C PRO A 196 8.02 8.98 1.07
N VAL A 197 6.86 9.42 1.56
CA VAL A 197 5.57 9.37 0.88
C VAL A 197 5.62 10.13 -0.45
N ALA A 198 6.34 11.25 -0.49
CA ALA A 198 6.48 12.04 -1.71
C ALA A 198 7.21 11.26 -2.83
N ALA A 199 8.14 10.37 -2.47
CA ALA A 199 8.84 9.54 -3.43
C ALA A 199 7.92 8.44 -4.00
N VAL A 200 7.02 7.90 -3.17
CA VAL A 200 5.99 6.95 -3.59
C VAL A 200 5.05 7.60 -4.61
N TYR A 201 4.53 8.79 -4.31
CA TYR A 201 3.70 9.54 -5.27
C TYR A 201 4.43 9.87 -6.58
N ALA A 202 5.72 10.22 -6.52
CA ALA A 202 6.49 10.48 -7.73
C ALA A 202 6.65 9.22 -8.61
N ARG A 203 6.84 8.06 -7.97
CA ARG A 203 6.87 6.76 -8.65
C ARG A 203 5.51 6.42 -9.27
N GLU A 204 4.42 6.55 -8.51
CA GLU A 204 3.06 6.30 -8.99
C GLU A 204 2.68 7.22 -10.16
N LEU A 205 3.06 8.51 -10.11
CA LEU A 205 2.83 9.44 -11.21
C LEU A 205 3.65 9.05 -12.45
N GLY A 206 4.88 8.59 -12.25
CA GLY A 206 5.73 8.06 -13.32
C GLY A 206 5.12 6.83 -13.98
N GLU A 207 4.60 5.90 -13.19
CA GLU A 207 3.88 4.71 -13.66
C GLU A 207 2.60 5.08 -14.41
N LEU A 208 1.79 5.99 -13.86
CA LEU A 208 0.60 6.51 -14.52
C LEU A 208 0.92 7.12 -15.89
N ILE A 209 1.95 7.98 -15.98
CA ILE A 209 2.39 8.59 -17.24
C ILE A 209 2.90 7.51 -18.21
N TYR A 210 3.69 6.55 -17.71
CA TYR A 210 4.23 5.45 -18.50
C TYR A 210 3.12 4.56 -19.08
N GLU A 211 2.08 4.26 -18.30
CA GLU A 211 0.93 3.47 -18.74
C GLU A 211 0.04 4.26 -19.71
N MET A 212 -0.27 5.53 -19.42
CA MET A 212 -1.01 6.40 -20.34
C MET A 212 -0.30 6.63 -21.67
N SER A 213 1.04 6.57 -21.70
CA SER A 213 1.82 6.69 -22.94
C SER A 213 1.71 5.46 -23.86
N GLY A 214 1.07 4.38 -23.40
CA GLY A 214 1.03 3.10 -24.11
C GLY A 214 2.32 2.29 -24.04
N ALA A 215 3.42 2.87 -23.51
CA ALA A 215 4.68 2.16 -23.30
C ALA A 215 4.54 1.02 -22.27
N GLY A 216 3.62 1.16 -21.32
CA GLY A 216 3.22 0.11 -20.39
C GLY A 216 2.52 -1.07 -21.04
N VAL A 217 2.13 -1.00 -22.32
CA VAL A 217 1.48 -2.08 -23.10
C VAL A 217 2.43 -2.59 -24.19
N ARG A 218 3.75 -2.51 -23.97
CA ARG A 218 4.72 -3.16 -24.86
C ARG A 218 4.34 -4.63 -25.06
N ASP A 219 4.38 -5.05 -26.31
CA ASP A 219 4.07 -6.42 -26.73
C ASP A 219 4.83 -7.42 -25.85
N LEU A 220 4.12 -8.42 -25.31
CA LEU A 220 4.73 -9.50 -24.50
C LEU A 220 5.43 -10.53 -25.40
N GLY A 221 5.62 -10.19 -26.68
CA GLY A 221 6.09 -11.08 -27.71
C GLY A 221 4.98 -11.97 -28.23
N ALA A 222 5.30 -12.82 -29.20
CA ALA A 222 4.33 -13.73 -29.79
C ALA A 222 3.70 -14.63 -28.70
N PRO A 223 2.37 -14.77 -28.65
CA PRO A 223 1.72 -15.67 -27.72
C PRO A 223 2.13 -17.12 -28.00
N PRO A 224 2.18 -17.98 -26.97
CA PRO A 224 2.37 -19.41 -27.17
C PRO A 224 1.25 -19.95 -28.06
N VAL A 225 1.61 -20.78 -29.04
CA VAL A 225 0.64 -21.40 -29.93
C VAL A 225 -0.05 -22.53 -29.19
N LEU A 226 -1.28 -22.27 -28.72
CA LEU A 226 -2.16 -23.27 -28.13
C LEU A 226 -2.91 -24.01 -29.25
N SER A 227 -2.23 -24.94 -29.91
CA SER A 227 -2.83 -25.82 -30.93
C SER A 227 -2.97 -27.24 -30.41
N SER A 228 -4.20 -27.68 -30.20
CA SER A 228 -4.54 -29.08 -29.90
C SER A 228 -5.93 -29.39 -30.45
N ASP A 229 -6.11 -30.58 -31.01
CA ASP A 229 -7.41 -31.10 -31.44
C ASP A 229 -8.18 -31.77 -30.28
N LEU A 230 -7.55 -31.86 -29.09
CA LEU A 230 -8.08 -32.55 -27.92
C LEU A 230 -8.57 -33.98 -28.20
N SER A 231 -8.10 -34.62 -29.27
CA SER A 231 -8.55 -35.95 -29.72
C SER A 231 -8.35 -37.01 -28.64
N ARG A 232 -7.27 -36.90 -27.85
CA ARG A 232 -6.97 -37.79 -26.72
C ARG A 232 -7.92 -37.65 -25.53
N VAL A 233 -8.64 -36.54 -25.41
CA VAL A 233 -9.68 -36.34 -24.37
C VAL A 233 -10.92 -37.18 -24.68
N ARG A 234 -11.14 -37.55 -25.95
CA ARG A 234 -12.25 -38.41 -26.41
C ARG A 234 -13.64 -37.93 -25.94
N GLY A 235 -13.82 -36.61 -25.85
CA GLY A 235 -15.10 -35.99 -25.46
C GLY A 235 -15.43 -36.06 -23.96
N ALA A 236 -14.49 -36.48 -23.11
CA ALA A 236 -14.70 -36.48 -21.67
C ALA A 236 -14.77 -35.06 -21.09
N ASP A 237 -15.58 -34.86 -20.06
CA ASP A 237 -15.60 -33.61 -19.31
C ASP A 237 -14.23 -33.36 -18.64
N VAL A 238 -13.74 -32.13 -18.77
CA VAL A 238 -12.45 -31.70 -18.20
C VAL A 238 -12.69 -30.72 -17.07
N PHE A 239 -12.22 -31.08 -15.88
CA PHE A 239 -12.31 -30.26 -14.68
C PHE A 239 -10.93 -29.75 -14.30
N VAL A 240 -10.83 -28.45 -14.01
CA VAL A 240 -9.61 -27.81 -13.53
C VAL A 240 -9.90 -27.21 -12.16
N PHE A 241 -9.16 -27.64 -11.15
CA PHE A 241 -9.31 -27.16 -9.79
C PHE A 241 -8.03 -26.45 -9.35
N PHE A 242 -8.17 -25.23 -8.85
CA PHE A 242 -7.09 -24.52 -8.18
C PHE A 242 -7.22 -24.74 -6.67
N LEU A 243 -6.17 -25.31 -6.08
CA LEU A 243 -6.13 -25.58 -4.65
C LEU A 243 -5.33 -24.49 -3.95
N GLU A 244 -6.03 -23.65 -3.18
CA GLU A 244 -5.43 -22.53 -2.46
C GLU A 244 -4.38 -23.02 -1.46
N SER A 245 -3.22 -22.37 -1.47
CA SER A 245 -2.12 -22.62 -0.53
C SER A 245 -1.64 -24.09 -0.45
N TYR A 246 -1.78 -24.86 -1.54
CA TYR A 246 -1.27 -26.23 -1.65
C TYR A 246 0.09 -26.25 -2.37
N GLY A 247 1.10 -26.87 -1.75
CA GLY A 247 2.46 -26.91 -2.31
C GLY A 247 3.32 -28.08 -1.83
N ALA A 248 4.57 -28.11 -2.31
CA ALA A 248 5.56 -29.16 -2.02
C ALA A 248 5.81 -29.37 -0.52
N VAL A 249 5.62 -28.32 0.30
CA VAL A 249 5.71 -28.41 1.76
C VAL A 249 4.78 -29.46 2.38
N SER A 250 3.66 -29.79 1.73
CA SER A 250 2.75 -30.85 2.18
C SER A 250 3.33 -32.27 2.00
N TRP A 251 4.45 -32.39 1.29
CA TRP A 251 5.22 -33.61 1.08
C TRP A 251 6.56 -33.57 1.83
N ASP A 252 7.21 -32.41 1.83
CA ASP A 252 8.57 -32.26 2.38
C ASP A 252 8.59 -32.17 3.91
N ARG A 253 7.52 -31.66 4.55
CA ARG A 253 7.47 -31.46 6.00
C ARG A 253 6.75 -32.63 6.68
N PRO A 254 7.42 -33.42 7.53
CA PRO A 254 6.80 -34.56 8.21
C PRO A 254 5.57 -34.20 9.02
N GLU A 255 5.54 -33.00 9.61
CA GLU A 255 4.42 -32.50 10.41
C GLU A 255 3.14 -32.29 9.58
N LEU A 256 3.29 -32.06 8.27
CA LEU A 256 2.18 -31.92 7.33
C LEU A 256 1.91 -33.22 6.56
N ALA A 257 2.96 -33.94 6.16
CA ALA A 257 2.83 -35.15 5.36
C ALA A 257 2.18 -36.31 6.15
N THR A 258 2.53 -36.47 7.43
CA THR A 258 2.05 -37.60 8.25
C THR A 258 0.54 -37.58 8.44
N PRO A 259 -0.10 -36.46 8.84
CA PRO A 259 -1.56 -36.40 8.94
C PRO A 259 -2.29 -36.58 7.60
N LEU A 260 -1.64 -36.28 6.47
CA LEU A 260 -2.23 -36.40 5.13
C LEU A 260 -2.08 -37.80 4.51
N ALA A 261 -1.29 -38.70 5.11
CA ALA A 261 -1.00 -40.00 4.52
C ALA A 261 -2.25 -40.87 4.31
N ALA A 262 -3.16 -40.90 5.29
CA ALA A 262 -4.38 -41.71 5.21
C ALA A 262 -5.31 -41.24 4.08
N SER A 263 -5.58 -39.93 3.99
CA SER A 263 -6.44 -39.37 2.94
C SER A 263 -5.85 -39.53 1.54
N ARG A 264 -4.52 -39.47 1.41
CA ARG A 264 -3.83 -39.76 0.14
C ARG A 264 -3.97 -41.23 -0.26
N ALA A 265 -3.85 -42.16 0.68
CA ALA A 265 -4.01 -43.58 0.41
C ALA A 265 -5.45 -43.94 0.01
N GLU A 266 -6.43 -43.32 0.65
CA GLU A 266 -7.86 -43.43 0.29
C GLU A 266 -8.10 -42.91 -1.13
N PHE A 267 -7.63 -41.69 -1.45
CA PHE A 267 -7.75 -41.13 -2.79
C PHE A 267 -7.07 -42.00 -3.87
N GLU A 268 -5.90 -42.58 -3.56
CA GLU A 268 -5.22 -43.50 -4.48
C GLU A 268 -6.04 -44.78 -4.71
N ALA A 269 -6.69 -45.31 -3.67
CA ALA A 269 -7.57 -46.46 -3.78
C ALA A 269 -8.79 -46.15 -4.67
N ASP A 270 -9.46 -45.01 -4.46
CA ASP A 270 -10.63 -44.57 -5.24
C ASP A 270 -10.29 -44.37 -6.73
N VAL A 271 -9.14 -43.75 -7.02
CA VAL A 271 -8.63 -43.58 -8.39
C VAL A 271 -8.43 -44.94 -9.05
N ARG A 272 -7.84 -45.90 -8.34
CA ARG A 272 -7.56 -47.23 -8.87
C ARG A 272 -8.83 -48.06 -9.07
N GLU A 273 -9.77 -48.00 -8.14
CA GLU A 273 -11.06 -48.70 -8.21
C GLU A 273 -11.87 -48.26 -9.43
N THR A 274 -11.81 -46.96 -9.76
CA THR A 274 -12.47 -46.41 -10.96
C THR A 274 -11.68 -46.65 -12.26
N GLY A 275 -10.57 -47.38 -12.22
CA GLY A 275 -9.72 -47.67 -13.38
C GLY A 275 -9.02 -46.44 -13.94
N ARG A 276 -8.87 -45.38 -13.14
CA ARG A 276 -8.20 -44.12 -13.53
C ARG A 276 -6.73 -44.19 -13.13
N GLY A 277 -5.92 -43.36 -13.80
CA GLY A 277 -4.52 -43.14 -13.47
C GLY A 277 -4.29 -41.71 -13.02
N VAL A 278 -3.21 -41.49 -12.26
CA VAL A 278 -2.75 -40.15 -11.85
C VAL A 278 -1.36 -39.92 -12.44
N ALA A 279 -1.17 -38.75 -13.03
CA ALA A 279 0.13 -38.22 -13.39
C ALA A 279 0.33 -36.91 -12.64
N SER A 280 1.44 -36.77 -11.93
CA SER A 280 1.77 -35.59 -11.14
C SER A 280 3.24 -35.23 -11.27
N ALA A 281 3.54 -33.95 -11.08
CA ALA A 281 4.88 -33.41 -11.00
C ALA A 281 4.85 -32.16 -10.11
N PHE A 282 6.00 -31.79 -9.55
CA PHE A 282 6.14 -30.48 -8.94
C PHE A 282 6.26 -29.42 -10.03
N VAL A 283 5.52 -28.33 -9.84
CA VAL A 283 5.59 -27.14 -10.67
C VAL A 283 5.94 -25.95 -9.79
N GLU A 284 6.77 -25.06 -10.31
CA GLU A 284 7.07 -23.81 -9.63
C GLU A 284 5.90 -22.84 -9.82
N SER A 285 5.35 -22.33 -8.72
CA SER A 285 4.33 -21.29 -8.78
C SER A 285 4.96 -19.96 -9.21
N THR A 286 4.25 -19.19 -10.03
CA THR A 286 4.70 -17.85 -10.43
C THR A 286 4.55 -16.81 -9.33
N THR A 287 3.92 -17.19 -8.21
CA THR A 287 3.70 -16.34 -7.03
C THR A 287 3.96 -17.11 -5.73
N PHE A 288 4.18 -16.39 -4.64
CA PHE A 288 4.33 -16.92 -3.29
C PHE A 288 3.57 -16.07 -2.27
N GLY A 289 2.78 -16.71 -1.40
CA GLY A 289 2.12 -16.04 -0.27
C GLY A 289 0.93 -15.14 -0.61
N GLY A 290 0.44 -15.17 -1.86
CA GLY A 290 -0.70 -14.38 -2.33
C GLY A 290 -0.79 -14.36 -3.85
N GLU A 291 -1.63 -13.48 -4.39
CA GLU A 291 -1.73 -13.20 -5.83
C GLU A 291 -2.01 -14.43 -6.72
N SER A 292 -2.86 -15.37 -6.26
CA SER A 292 -3.16 -16.63 -6.95
C SER A 292 -3.65 -16.44 -8.39
N TRP A 293 -4.24 -15.30 -8.71
CA TRP A 293 -4.61 -14.92 -10.07
C TRP A 293 -3.41 -14.95 -11.05
N LEU A 294 -2.18 -14.70 -10.59
CA LEU A 294 -0.96 -14.78 -11.41
C LEU A 294 -0.66 -16.22 -11.83
N ALA A 295 -0.83 -17.18 -10.91
CA ALA A 295 -0.69 -18.61 -11.23
C ALA A 295 -1.82 -19.08 -12.17
N HIS A 296 -3.05 -18.62 -11.92
CA HIS A 296 -4.21 -18.98 -12.75
C HIS A 296 -4.03 -18.47 -14.18
N ILE A 297 -3.72 -17.19 -14.35
CA ILE A 297 -3.56 -16.60 -15.69
C ILE A 297 -2.38 -17.22 -16.43
N SER A 298 -1.31 -17.59 -15.71
CA SER A 298 -0.16 -18.29 -16.30
C SER A 298 -0.56 -19.65 -16.88
N LEU A 299 -1.29 -20.46 -16.10
CA LEU A 299 -1.80 -21.76 -16.55
C LEU A 299 -2.74 -21.61 -17.76
N LEU A 300 -3.69 -20.68 -17.67
CA LEU A 300 -4.73 -20.52 -18.68
C LEU A 300 -4.19 -20.01 -20.01
N THR A 301 -3.08 -19.27 -20.02
CA THR A 301 -2.54 -18.61 -21.22
C THR A 301 -1.27 -19.29 -21.74
N GLY A 302 -0.63 -20.13 -20.93
CA GLY A 302 0.69 -20.69 -21.22
C GLY A 302 1.81 -19.65 -21.21
N THR A 303 1.53 -18.41 -20.78
CA THR A 303 2.52 -17.34 -20.63
C THR A 303 2.85 -17.18 -19.15
N GLU A 304 4.11 -17.26 -18.77
CA GLU A 304 4.51 -17.12 -17.37
C GLU A 304 4.34 -15.67 -16.89
N VAL A 305 3.48 -15.47 -15.88
CA VAL A 305 3.16 -14.15 -15.30
C VAL A 305 3.54 -14.15 -13.83
N ARG A 306 4.59 -13.39 -13.49
CA ARG A 306 5.13 -13.27 -12.11
C ARG A 306 4.86 -11.92 -11.45
N ASP A 307 4.26 -10.98 -12.17
CA ASP A 307 4.02 -9.64 -11.66
C ASP A 307 2.68 -9.06 -12.16
N PRO A 308 2.05 -8.17 -11.38
CA PRO A 308 0.79 -7.53 -11.75
C PRO A 308 0.83 -6.76 -13.08
N ALA A 309 1.95 -6.13 -13.42
CA ALA A 309 2.04 -5.33 -14.65
C ALA A 309 2.00 -6.23 -15.90
N THR A 310 2.65 -7.38 -15.86
CA THR A 310 2.56 -8.40 -16.91
C THR A 310 1.15 -8.97 -17.03
N SER A 311 0.46 -9.23 -15.91
CA SER A 311 -0.93 -9.71 -15.91
C SER A 311 -1.86 -8.74 -16.64
N VAL A 312 -1.76 -7.46 -16.27
CA VAL A 312 -2.47 -6.35 -16.91
C VAL A 312 -2.21 -6.28 -18.41
N ARG A 313 -0.93 -6.32 -18.82
CA ARG A 313 -0.53 -6.27 -20.23
C ARG A 313 -1.14 -7.43 -21.01
N LEU A 314 -1.14 -8.61 -20.40
CA LEU A 314 -1.70 -9.81 -20.98
C LEU A 314 -3.21 -9.67 -21.18
N MET A 315 -3.92 -9.10 -20.21
CA MET A 315 -5.37 -8.84 -20.31
C MET A 315 -5.72 -7.79 -21.38
N ALA A 316 -4.80 -6.87 -21.69
CA ALA A 316 -4.99 -5.86 -22.72
C ALA A 316 -4.76 -6.38 -24.15
N GLN A 317 -4.27 -7.61 -24.33
CA GLN A 317 -3.96 -8.21 -25.63
C GLN A 317 -4.94 -9.32 -26.00
N GLU A 318 -5.25 -9.45 -27.29
CA GLU A 318 -5.98 -10.61 -27.79
C GLU A 318 -5.06 -11.84 -27.81
N ARG A 319 -5.20 -12.70 -26.81
CA ARG A 319 -4.49 -13.97 -26.73
C ARG A 319 -5.44 -15.15 -26.66
N ASP A 320 -4.96 -16.27 -27.18
CA ASP A 320 -5.61 -17.56 -26.96
C ASP A 320 -5.40 -18.03 -25.53
N THR A 321 -6.41 -18.71 -25.01
CA THR A 321 -6.38 -19.32 -23.68
C THR A 321 -6.83 -20.77 -23.79
N MET A 322 -6.51 -21.59 -22.79
CA MET A 322 -7.01 -22.95 -22.67
C MET A 322 -8.55 -22.96 -22.77
N VAL A 323 -9.24 -21.99 -22.17
CA VAL A 323 -10.70 -21.88 -22.26
C VAL A 323 -11.17 -21.66 -23.71
N LYS A 324 -10.54 -20.74 -24.45
CA LYS A 324 -10.85 -20.50 -25.88
C LYS A 324 -10.55 -21.73 -26.74
N LEU A 325 -9.44 -22.43 -26.46
CA LEU A 325 -9.08 -23.67 -27.14
C LEU A 325 -10.17 -24.75 -26.99
N PHE A 326 -10.61 -25.01 -25.76
CA PHE A 326 -11.69 -25.96 -25.50
C PHE A 326 -13.00 -25.54 -26.18
N GLY A 327 -13.34 -24.25 -26.14
CA GLY A 327 -14.52 -23.71 -26.82
C GLY A 327 -14.49 -23.93 -28.34
N ARG A 328 -13.34 -23.72 -29.00
CA ARG A 328 -13.17 -24.01 -30.44
C ARG A 328 -13.32 -25.49 -30.78
N GLN A 329 -13.01 -26.38 -29.84
CA GLN A 329 -13.19 -27.83 -29.99
C GLN A 329 -14.59 -28.31 -29.55
N GLY A 330 -15.55 -27.39 -29.37
CA GLY A 330 -16.96 -27.71 -29.12
C GLY A 330 -17.33 -27.97 -27.66
N TYR A 331 -16.41 -27.76 -26.71
CA TYR A 331 -16.73 -27.88 -25.28
C TYR A 331 -17.50 -26.65 -24.79
N ARG A 332 -18.49 -26.88 -23.92
CA ARG A 332 -19.09 -25.81 -23.12
C ARG A 332 -18.17 -25.49 -21.96
N THR A 333 -17.65 -24.27 -21.93
CA THR A 333 -16.76 -23.81 -20.86
C THR A 333 -17.55 -23.06 -19.78
N VAL A 334 -17.20 -23.31 -18.52
CA VAL A 334 -17.78 -22.68 -17.32
C VAL A 334 -16.65 -22.40 -16.35
N ALA A 335 -16.67 -21.23 -15.70
CA ALA A 335 -15.72 -20.79 -14.68
C ALA A 335 -16.46 -20.15 -13.52
#